data_AF-A0A1Y2EK75-F1
#
_entry.id   AF-A0A1Y2EK75-F1
#
_cell.length_a   1.000
_cell.length_b   1.000
_cell.length_c   1.000
_cell.angle_alpha   90.00
_cell.angle_beta   90.00
_cell.angle_gamma   90.00
#
_symmetry.space_group_name_H-M   'P 1'
#
loop_
_entity.id
_entity.type
_entity.pdbx_description
1 polymer ?
#
loop_
_entity_poly.entity_id
_entity_poly.type
_entity_poly.pdbx_seq_one_letter_code
_entity_poly.pdbx_strand_id
1 'polypeptide(L)'
;MATAATASSSAVGDVEKGSAGGPLKTPIVAPVTNSKPVEKPELAKDQQTKYDWLLEKAKGWTEVPSTQGKAGPLTDHEKLWLTRDCLLRYLRAVKWNEKEAEKRILGTLTWRREYGVEALTADHISPENETGKQIQLGYDKQGRPCHYLNPGRQNTDPSPRQVQHLVFMLERVIELMPPQQETLSLLINFKTSKSRSNTAPGIGQGREVLNILQTHYPERLGRALIINVPWVVWGFFKLITPFIDPLTREKLKFNEDMSQYVPKEQLWTEFGGDLQFDYDHAVYWPAMQKLCAEKQAERQKRWEAGGKQIGELEDYLTGHVAQGIAPPSTYQVAVEANAAPEPEDKVGETAAQLGNMKVGEAITTPEPSQSPLEGIAEAKEPEETTK
;
A
#
# COMPACT_ATOMS: atom_id res chain seq x y z
N MET A 1 -40.76 -19.95 17.24
CA MET A 1 -39.65 -19.42 18.06
C MET A 1 -38.54 -20.45 18.07
N ALA A 2 -37.36 -20.12 17.55
CA ALA A 2 -36.07 -20.78 17.84
C ALA A 2 -35.02 -20.01 17.04
N THR A 3 -34.19 -19.20 17.71
CA THR A 3 -33.16 -18.36 17.08
C THR A 3 -31.88 -19.17 16.90
N ALA A 4 -31.38 -19.30 15.67
CA ALA A 4 -30.06 -19.85 15.41
C ALA A 4 -28.99 -18.80 15.74
N ALA A 5 -28.03 -19.15 16.61
CA ALA A 5 -26.92 -18.28 16.98
C ALA A 5 -25.80 -18.32 15.93
N THR A 6 -25.30 -17.16 15.55
CA THR A 6 -24.17 -17.01 14.63
C THR A 6 -22.84 -17.17 15.37
N ALA A 7 -22.00 -18.11 14.91
CA ALA A 7 -20.63 -18.22 15.40
C ALA A 7 -19.74 -17.17 14.73
N SER A 8 -19.28 -16.18 15.51
CA SER A 8 -18.34 -15.15 15.06
C SER A 8 -16.90 -15.65 15.24
N SER A 9 -16.14 -15.75 14.15
CA SER A 9 -14.70 -16.05 14.17
C SER A 9 -13.92 -14.77 14.51
N SER A 10 -13.56 -14.61 15.79
CA SER A 10 -12.77 -13.47 16.27
C SER A 10 -11.27 -13.68 16.05
N ALA A 11 -10.74 -13.14 14.96
CA ALA A 11 -9.31 -12.94 14.75
C ALA A 11 -9.04 -11.46 14.43
N VAL A 12 -9.31 -10.58 15.40
CA VAL A 12 -8.95 -9.16 15.33
C VAL A 12 -7.72 -8.98 16.21
N GLY A 13 -6.58 -8.63 15.62
CA GLY A 13 -5.36 -8.36 16.36
C GLY A 13 -5.56 -7.19 17.33
N ASP A 14 -4.90 -7.25 18.48
CA ASP A 14 -5.04 -6.25 19.54
C ASP A 14 -4.79 -4.84 19.00
N VAL A 15 -5.83 -4.01 19.07
CA VAL A 15 -5.64 -2.56 19.02
C VAL A 15 -4.88 -2.20 20.30
N GLU A 16 -3.59 -1.86 20.17
CA GLU A 16 -2.84 -1.20 21.23
C GLU A 16 -3.56 0.10 21.61
N LYS A 17 -4.43 0.02 22.61
CA LYS A 17 -5.07 1.18 23.22
C LYS A 17 -3.99 2.03 23.86
N GLY A 18 -3.66 3.15 23.22
CA GLY A 18 -2.83 4.20 23.79
C GLY A 18 -3.46 4.76 25.07
N SER A 19 -3.18 4.12 26.21
CA SER A 19 -3.67 4.51 27.54
C SER A 19 -2.85 3.83 28.66
N ALA A 20 -1.52 3.86 28.57
CA ALA A 20 -0.64 3.50 29.70
C ALA A 20 0.82 4.02 29.58
N GLY A 21 1.36 4.13 28.36
CA GLY A 21 2.79 4.44 28.17
C GLY A 21 3.09 5.37 26.99
N GLY A 22 3.49 6.61 27.30
CA GLY A 22 4.15 7.55 26.38
C GLY A 22 3.34 8.03 25.16
N PRO A 23 3.95 8.86 24.30
CA PRO A 23 3.47 9.11 22.94
C PRO A 23 3.65 7.86 22.06
N LEU A 24 2.72 7.64 21.14
CA LEU A 24 2.84 6.61 20.10
C LEU A 24 4.03 6.92 19.17
N LYS A 25 4.80 5.89 18.80
CA LYS A 25 5.96 6.00 17.88
C LYS A 25 5.82 5.18 16.59
N THR A 26 4.76 4.40 16.46
CA THR A 26 4.53 3.44 15.37
C THR A 26 3.26 3.79 14.57
N PRO A 27 3.08 3.28 13.35
CA PRO A 27 1.83 3.42 12.61
C PRO A 27 0.63 2.79 13.32
N ILE A 28 -0.55 3.40 13.19
CA ILE A 28 -1.82 2.77 13.59
C ILE A 28 -2.24 1.78 12.48
N VAL A 29 -2.54 0.54 12.86
CA VAL A 29 -2.75 -0.59 11.93
C VAL A 29 -4.17 -0.73 11.39
N ALA A 30 -5.16 -0.06 11.98
CA ALA A 30 -6.57 -0.19 11.59
C ALA A 30 -7.39 1.09 11.87
N PRO A 31 -8.46 1.36 11.10
CA PRO A 31 -9.43 2.40 11.43
C PRO A 31 -10.22 2.07 12.70
N VAL A 32 -10.82 3.08 13.31
CA VAL A 32 -11.78 2.90 14.41
C VAL A 32 -13.02 2.13 13.96
N THR A 33 -13.64 1.40 14.88
CA THR A 33 -14.80 0.52 14.60
C THR A 33 -16.05 1.26 14.14
N ASN A 34 -16.12 2.58 14.33
CA ASN A 34 -17.21 3.43 13.86
C ASN A 34 -16.89 4.19 12.56
N SER A 35 -15.71 4.00 11.94
CA SER A 35 -15.44 4.50 10.60
C SER A 35 -16.34 3.82 9.58
N LYS A 36 -16.85 4.61 8.63
CA LYS A 36 -17.81 4.17 7.61
C LYS A 36 -17.29 4.48 6.22
N PRO A 37 -16.61 3.53 5.56
CA PRO A 37 -16.28 3.63 4.14
C PRO A 37 -17.51 4.02 3.32
N VAL A 38 -17.28 4.83 2.29
CA VAL A 38 -18.33 5.18 1.33
C VAL A 38 -18.56 3.96 0.44
N GLU A 39 -19.78 3.44 0.47
CA GLU A 39 -20.18 2.32 -0.38
C GLU A 39 -19.94 2.67 -1.86
N LYS A 40 -19.25 1.78 -2.57
CA LYS A 40 -18.98 1.94 -4.01
C LYS A 40 -20.29 1.68 -4.76
N PRO A 41 -20.82 2.62 -5.54
CA PRO A 41 -22.06 2.39 -6.28
C PRO A 41 -21.89 1.23 -7.27
N GLU A 42 -22.96 0.46 -7.47
CA GLU A 42 -23.00 -0.54 -8.53
C GLU A 42 -22.74 0.10 -9.91
N LEU A 43 -22.09 -0.64 -10.80
CA LEU A 43 -21.81 -0.15 -12.14
C LEU A 43 -23.09 -0.12 -12.96
N ALA A 44 -23.37 1.02 -13.60
CA ALA A 44 -24.39 1.09 -14.63
C ALA A 44 -24.06 0.11 -15.78
N LYS A 45 -25.08 -0.31 -16.55
CA LYS A 45 -24.89 -1.34 -17.59
C LYS A 45 -23.81 -0.97 -18.62
N ASP A 46 -23.70 0.31 -19.01
CA ASP A 46 -22.66 0.79 -19.92
C ASP A 46 -21.27 0.79 -19.27
N GLN A 47 -21.19 1.15 -17.99
CA GLN A 47 -19.97 1.12 -17.18
C GLN A 47 -19.45 -0.32 -17.03
N GLN A 48 -20.34 -1.27 -16.75
CA GLN A 48 -20.01 -2.69 -16.69
C GLN A 48 -19.47 -3.19 -18.04
N THR A 49 -20.14 -2.88 -19.17
CA THR A 49 -19.65 -3.25 -20.51
C THR A 49 -18.24 -2.72 -20.80
N LYS A 50 -17.95 -1.46 -20.44
CA LYS A 50 -16.61 -0.86 -20.61
C LYS A 50 -15.55 -1.47 -19.69
N TYR A 51 -15.94 -1.83 -18.47
CA TYR A 51 -15.07 -2.57 -17.56
C TYR A 51 -14.74 -3.96 -18.10
N ASP A 52 -15.75 -4.71 -18.58
CA ASP A 52 -15.57 -6.06 -19.12
C ASP A 52 -14.65 -6.05 -20.35
N TRP A 53 -14.85 -5.07 -21.24
CA TRP A 53 -13.97 -4.83 -22.39
C TRP A 53 -12.52 -4.53 -21.95
N LEU A 54 -12.32 -3.65 -20.97
CA LEU A 54 -10.98 -3.29 -20.50
C LEU A 54 -10.29 -4.46 -19.77
N LEU A 55 -11.06 -5.26 -19.03
CA LEU A 55 -10.59 -6.47 -18.38
C LEU A 55 -10.17 -7.54 -19.40
N GLU A 56 -10.93 -7.70 -20.49
CA GLU A 56 -10.56 -8.58 -21.61
C GLU A 56 -9.22 -8.15 -22.22
N LYS A 57 -9.03 -6.84 -22.49
CA LYS A 57 -7.74 -6.32 -22.98
C LYS A 57 -6.61 -6.53 -21.98
N ALA A 58 -6.84 -6.24 -20.70
CA ALA A 58 -5.84 -6.42 -19.65
C ALA A 58 -5.40 -7.90 -19.51
N LYS A 59 -6.33 -8.85 -19.62
CA LYS A 59 -6.05 -10.30 -19.64
C LYS A 59 -5.32 -10.76 -20.90
N GLY A 60 -5.40 -10.01 -21.99
CA GLY A 60 -4.68 -10.26 -23.25
C GLY A 60 -3.26 -9.68 -23.30
N TRP A 61 -2.85 -8.84 -22.35
CA TRP A 61 -1.50 -8.26 -22.34
C TRP A 61 -0.46 -9.29 -21.90
N THR A 62 0.52 -9.56 -22.75
CA THR A 62 1.66 -10.45 -22.47
C THR A 62 2.92 -9.70 -22.08
N GLU A 63 3.09 -8.46 -22.55
CA GLU A 63 4.26 -7.61 -22.33
C GLU A 63 3.89 -6.18 -21.95
N VAL A 64 4.78 -5.51 -21.22
CA VAL A 64 4.74 -4.06 -20.99
C VAL A 64 5.71 -3.39 -21.97
N PRO A 65 5.26 -2.40 -22.77
CA PRO A 65 6.13 -1.67 -23.69
C PRO A 65 7.04 -0.70 -22.93
N SER A 66 8.17 -0.34 -23.52
CA SER A 66 9.08 0.71 -23.03
C SER A 66 10.01 1.13 -24.15
N THR A 67 10.34 2.42 -24.22
CA THR A 67 11.35 2.95 -25.15
C THR A 67 12.73 3.07 -24.51
N GLN A 68 12.84 2.86 -23.20
CA GLN A 68 14.07 2.98 -22.40
C GLN A 68 14.70 1.62 -22.06
N GLY A 69 14.45 0.58 -22.87
CA GLY A 69 15.03 -0.76 -22.67
C GLY A 69 14.50 -1.53 -21.45
N LYS A 70 13.32 -1.14 -20.91
CA LYS A 70 12.63 -1.83 -19.80
C LYS A 70 11.41 -2.65 -20.26
N ALA A 71 11.32 -2.92 -21.56
CA ALA A 71 10.24 -3.71 -22.15
C ALA A 71 10.36 -5.18 -21.77
N GLY A 72 9.26 -5.93 -21.83
CA GLY A 72 9.28 -7.38 -21.64
C GLY A 72 8.02 -7.92 -20.93
N PRO A 73 7.96 -9.24 -20.66
CA PRO A 73 6.75 -9.92 -20.19
C PRO A 73 6.12 -9.32 -18.93
N LEU A 74 4.79 -9.40 -18.79
CA LEU A 74 4.10 -9.04 -17.55
C LEU A 74 4.57 -9.93 -16.39
N THR A 75 5.12 -9.30 -15.36
CA THR A 75 5.49 -9.96 -14.10
C THR A 75 4.26 -10.28 -13.26
N ASP A 76 4.39 -11.21 -12.31
CA ASP A 76 3.30 -11.53 -11.39
C ASP A 76 2.91 -10.34 -10.50
N HIS A 77 3.86 -9.46 -10.13
CA HIS A 77 3.55 -8.23 -9.39
C HIS A 77 2.68 -7.27 -10.20
N GLU A 78 2.93 -7.12 -11.50
CA GLU A 78 2.12 -6.27 -12.38
C GLU A 78 0.72 -6.86 -12.60
N LYS A 79 0.59 -8.18 -12.69
CA LYS A 79 -0.72 -8.86 -12.75
C LYS A 79 -1.53 -8.66 -11.46
N LEU A 80 -0.87 -8.73 -10.30
CA LEU A 80 -1.47 -8.41 -8.99
C LEU A 80 -1.85 -6.92 -8.86
N TRP A 81 -1.09 -6.02 -9.48
CA TRP A 81 -1.40 -4.58 -9.49
C TRP A 81 -2.64 -4.27 -10.34
N LEU A 82 -2.89 -5.03 -11.41
CA LEU A 82 -4.07 -4.93 -12.29
C LEU A 82 -5.35 -5.53 -11.67
N THR A 83 -5.76 -5.02 -10.51
CA THR A 83 -7.03 -5.37 -9.82
C THR A 83 -8.26 -4.80 -10.53
N ARG A 84 -9.46 -5.32 -10.21
CA ARG A 84 -10.75 -4.74 -10.63
C ARG A 84 -10.80 -3.24 -10.35
N ASP A 85 -10.53 -2.89 -9.10
CA ASP A 85 -10.54 -1.52 -8.61
C ASP A 85 -9.48 -0.64 -9.31
N CYS A 86 -8.31 -1.21 -9.67
CA CYS A 86 -7.33 -0.50 -10.49
C CYS A 86 -7.91 -0.12 -11.86
N LEU A 87 -8.47 -1.09 -12.61
CA LEU A 87 -9.07 -0.82 -13.91
C LEU A 87 -10.19 0.24 -13.81
N LEU A 88 -11.00 0.19 -12.74
CA LEU A 88 -12.06 1.16 -12.47
C LEU A 88 -11.53 2.56 -12.13
N ARG A 89 -10.44 2.71 -11.37
CA ARG A 89 -9.78 4.01 -11.14
C ARG A 89 -9.37 4.67 -12.45
N TYR A 90 -8.77 3.90 -13.37
CA TYR A 90 -8.40 4.42 -14.68
C TYR A 90 -9.60 4.79 -15.53
N LEU A 91 -10.65 3.96 -15.59
CA LEU A 91 -11.90 4.27 -16.30
C LEU A 91 -12.55 5.55 -15.80
N ARG A 92 -12.70 5.74 -14.48
CA ARG A 92 -13.26 6.97 -13.90
C ARG A 92 -12.42 8.21 -14.26
N ALA A 93 -11.10 8.12 -14.14
CA ALA A 93 -10.19 9.24 -14.42
C ALA A 93 -10.23 9.74 -15.87
N VAL A 94 -10.62 8.90 -16.84
CA VAL A 94 -10.81 9.29 -18.25
C VAL A 94 -12.28 9.38 -18.65
N LYS A 95 -13.19 9.56 -17.68
CA LYS A 95 -14.64 9.73 -17.90
C LYS A 95 -15.26 8.59 -18.70
N TRP A 96 -14.87 7.35 -18.39
CA TRP A 96 -15.33 6.12 -19.03
C TRP A 96 -15.08 6.05 -20.55
N ASN A 97 -13.93 6.57 -21.00
CA ASN A 97 -13.33 6.27 -22.30
C ASN A 97 -12.39 5.05 -22.16
N GLU A 98 -12.81 3.90 -22.68
CA GLU A 98 -12.08 2.64 -22.50
C GLU A 98 -10.70 2.61 -23.17
N LYS A 99 -10.54 3.31 -24.30
CA LYS A 99 -9.28 3.38 -25.05
C LYS A 99 -8.22 4.27 -24.38
N GLU A 100 -8.64 5.41 -23.83
CA GLU A 100 -7.73 6.24 -23.03
C GLU A 100 -7.41 5.59 -21.67
N ALA A 101 -8.30 4.73 -21.14
CA ALA A 101 -8.01 3.95 -19.93
C ALA A 101 -6.93 2.88 -20.20
N GLU A 102 -7.10 2.06 -21.25
CA GLU A 102 -6.09 1.11 -21.75
C GLU A 102 -4.72 1.77 -21.90
N LYS A 103 -4.66 2.89 -22.63
CA LYS A 103 -3.44 3.67 -22.87
C LYS A 103 -2.79 4.20 -21.59
N ARG A 104 -3.57 4.72 -20.63
CA ARG A 104 -3.04 5.23 -19.34
C ARG A 104 -2.54 4.12 -18.42
N ILE A 105 -3.18 2.95 -18.44
CA ILE A 105 -2.73 1.78 -17.67
C ILE A 105 -1.39 1.30 -18.21
N LEU A 106 -1.29 1.05 -19.52
CA LEU A 106 -0.04 0.64 -20.17
C LEU A 106 1.07 1.67 -19.94
N GLY A 107 0.79 2.96 -20.16
CA GLY A 107 1.76 4.03 -19.89
C GLY A 107 2.20 4.13 -18.42
N THR A 108 1.37 3.69 -17.48
CA THR A 108 1.75 3.62 -16.06
C THR A 108 2.56 2.38 -15.72
N LEU A 109 2.27 1.22 -16.33
CA LEU A 109 3.13 0.03 -16.23
C LEU A 109 4.53 0.34 -16.79
N THR A 110 4.60 0.98 -17.96
CA THR A 110 5.85 1.49 -18.55
C THR A 110 6.57 2.42 -17.58
N TRP A 111 5.89 3.46 -17.06
CA TRP A 111 6.48 4.39 -16.11
C TRP A 111 6.97 3.70 -14.83
N ARG A 112 6.23 2.74 -14.24
CA ARG A 112 6.67 2.02 -13.03
C ARG A 112 8.02 1.33 -13.25
N ARG A 113 8.24 0.75 -14.43
CA ARG A 113 9.50 0.10 -14.82
C ARG A 113 10.62 1.10 -15.11
N GLU A 114 10.33 2.17 -15.84
CA GLU A 114 11.32 3.18 -16.26
C GLU A 114 11.77 4.06 -15.09
N TYR A 115 10.85 4.44 -14.21
CA TYR A 115 11.12 5.15 -12.95
C TYR A 115 11.75 4.26 -11.88
N GLY A 116 11.61 2.93 -12.01
CA GLY A 116 12.14 1.95 -11.06
C GLY A 116 11.37 1.92 -9.73
N VAL A 117 10.05 2.05 -9.75
CA VAL A 117 9.21 2.10 -8.53
C VAL A 117 9.44 0.89 -7.62
N GLU A 118 9.51 -0.31 -8.21
CA GLU A 118 9.78 -1.57 -7.49
C GLU A 118 11.22 -1.69 -6.97
N ALA A 119 12.15 -0.87 -7.47
CA ALA A 119 13.55 -0.86 -7.08
C ALA A 119 13.85 0.15 -5.95
N LEU A 120 12.89 0.97 -5.54
CA LEU A 120 13.05 1.91 -4.43
C LEU A 120 13.03 1.16 -3.10
N THR A 121 14.19 1.07 -2.44
CA THR A 121 14.33 0.38 -1.15
C THR A 121 14.08 1.31 0.04
N ALA A 122 13.72 0.72 1.18
CA ALA A 122 13.56 1.45 2.44
C ALA A 122 14.85 2.15 2.88
N ASP A 123 16.02 1.56 2.61
CA ASP A 123 17.32 2.10 3.01
C ASP A 123 17.75 3.27 2.13
N HIS A 124 17.50 3.19 0.81
CA HIS A 124 17.73 4.31 -0.11
C HIS A 124 16.89 5.53 0.25
N ILE A 125 15.64 5.29 0.67
CA ILE A 125 14.67 6.35 0.98
C ILE A 125 14.76 6.85 2.43
N SER A 126 15.25 6.03 3.38
CA SER A 126 15.34 6.36 4.81
C SER A 126 15.89 7.76 5.12
N PRO A 127 17.01 8.22 4.53
CA PRO A 127 17.55 9.56 4.77
C PRO A 127 16.59 10.71 4.44
N GLU A 128 15.62 10.49 3.54
CA GLU A 128 14.60 11.50 3.25
C GLU A 128 13.56 11.61 4.37
N ASN A 129 13.37 10.58 5.20
CA ASN A 129 12.32 10.59 6.22
C ASN A 129 12.82 10.58 7.68
N GLU A 130 14.12 10.74 7.93
CA GLU A 130 14.69 10.85 9.29
C GLU A 130 13.96 11.87 10.19
N THR A 131 13.39 12.92 9.59
CA THR A 131 12.64 13.97 10.30
C THR A 131 11.13 13.82 10.22
N GLY A 132 10.58 12.70 9.73
CA GLY A 132 9.13 12.46 9.67
C GLY A 132 8.38 13.51 8.85
N LYS A 133 8.95 13.91 7.71
CA LYS A 133 8.35 14.89 6.79
C LYS A 133 7.17 14.31 6.00
N GLN A 134 7.10 12.98 5.88
CA GLN A 134 5.91 12.24 5.46
C GLN A 134 5.65 11.06 6.40
N ILE A 135 4.41 10.87 6.87
CA ILE A 135 4.02 9.72 7.71
C ILE A 135 2.62 9.22 7.37
N GLN A 136 2.40 7.91 7.42
CA GLN A 136 1.06 7.34 7.59
C GLN A 136 0.76 7.25 9.09
N LEU A 137 -0.41 7.75 9.52
CA LEU A 137 -0.78 7.72 10.94
C LEU A 137 -2.31 7.77 11.12
N GLY A 138 -2.92 6.63 11.40
CA GLY A 138 -4.37 6.57 11.62
C GLY A 138 -5.20 6.70 10.34
N TYR A 139 -6.51 6.83 10.51
CA TYR A 139 -7.49 6.76 9.43
C TYR A 139 -8.61 7.79 9.63
N ASP A 140 -9.19 8.30 8.54
CA ASP A 140 -10.32 9.21 8.60
C ASP A 140 -11.63 8.48 8.99
N LYS A 141 -12.72 9.23 9.23
CA LYS A 141 -14.03 8.67 9.60
C LYS A 141 -14.69 7.83 8.49
N GLN A 142 -14.09 7.78 7.30
CA GLN A 142 -14.48 6.91 6.19
C GLN A 142 -13.45 5.79 5.95
N GLY A 143 -12.48 5.60 6.85
CA GLY A 143 -11.48 4.55 6.76
C GLY A 143 -10.31 4.86 5.82
N ARG A 144 -10.17 6.09 5.31
CA ARG A 144 -9.00 6.44 4.49
C ARG A 144 -7.73 6.47 5.33
N PRO A 145 -6.62 5.82 4.91
CA PRO A 145 -5.35 6.03 5.58
C PRO A 145 -4.96 7.51 5.53
N CYS A 146 -4.54 8.05 6.67
CA CYS A 146 -4.14 9.44 6.84
C CYS A 146 -2.65 9.59 6.50
N HIS A 147 -2.35 10.19 5.36
CA HIS A 147 -0.99 10.53 4.91
C HIS A 147 -0.68 11.98 5.23
N TYR A 148 0.17 12.20 6.22
CA TYR A 148 0.62 13.53 6.64
C TYR A 148 1.84 13.98 5.86
N LEU A 149 1.86 15.24 5.45
CA LEU A 149 3.00 15.93 4.86
C LEU A 149 3.30 17.17 5.70
N ASN A 150 4.54 17.27 6.15
CA ASN A 150 5.02 18.37 6.98
C ASN A 150 6.21 19.06 6.29
N PRO A 151 6.00 19.91 5.26
CA PRO A 151 7.11 20.51 4.51
C PRO A 151 8.10 21.32 5.36
N GLY A 152 7.65 21.86 6.51
CA GLY A 152 8.55 22.50 7.49
C GLY A 152 9.60 21.56 8.11
N ARG A 153 9.37 20.24 8.09
CA ARG A 153 10.28 19.19 8.57
C ARG A 153 11.25 18.69 7.50
N GLN A 154 11.28 19.28 6.29
CA GLN A 154 12.26 18.93 5.25
C GLN A 154 13.70 18.92 5.80
N ASN A 155 14.51 17.95 5.40
CA ASN A 155 15.83 17.67 6.00
C ASN A 155 16.95 17.51 4.97
N THR A 156 16.61 17.39 3.69
CA THR A 156 17.56 17.17 2.59
C THR A 156 17.56 18.34 1.61
N ASP A 157 18.66 18.48 0.88
CA ASP A 157 18.74 19.40 -0.25
C ASP A 157 17.95 18.87 -1.47
N PRO A 158 17.49 19.76 -2.36
CA PRO A 158 16.72 19.40 -3.55
C PRO A 158 17.43 18.33 -4.40
N SER A 159 16.78 17.18 -4.57
CA SER A 159 17.31 16.03 -5.31
C SER A 159 16.18 15.17 -5.89
N PRO A 160 16.46 14.30 -6.90
CA PRO A 160 15.48 13.34 -7.39
C PRO A 160 14.94 12.42 -6.29
N ARG A 161 15.76 12.12 -5.27
CA ARG A 161 15.40 11.26 -4.14
C ARG A 161 14.23 11.82 -3.32
N GLN A 162 14.02 13.14 -3.30
CA GLN A 162 12.83 13.73 -2.67
C GLN A 162 11.52 13.37 -3.39
N VAL A 163 11.55 13.23 -4.72
CA VAL A 163 10.39 12.79 -5.52
C VAL A 163 10.21 11.28 -5.37
N GLN A 164 11.31 10.51 -5.39
CA GLN A 164 11.28 9.07 -5.13
C GLN A 164 10.72 8.76 -3.72
N HIS A 165 11.04 9.57 -2.71
CA HIS A 165 10.48 9.46 -1.36
C HIS A 165 8.97 9.70 -1.34
N LEU A 166 8.45 10.69 -2.06
CA LEU A 166 7.00 10.90 -2.19
C LEU A 166 6.32 9.70 -2.87
N VAL A 167 6.90 9.18 -3.96
CA VAL A 167 6.40 7.99 -4.66
C VAL A 167 6.41 6.78 -3.73
N PHE A 168 7.53 6.52 -3.06
CA PHE A 168 7.69 5.43 -2.11
C PHE A 168 6.65 5.50 -0.98
N MET A 169 6.51 6.65 -0.32
CA MET A 169 5.53 6.84 0.77
C MET A 169 4.09 6.70 0.29
N LEU A 170 3.78 7.12 -0.94
CA LEU A 170 2.47 6.93 -1.54
C LEU A 170 2.17 5.44 -1.81
N GLU A 171 3.14 4.66 -2.29
CA GLU A 171 2.99 3.20 -2.43
C GLU A 171 2.76 2.54 -1.06
N ARG A 172 3.53 2.91 -0.01
CA ARG A 172 3.31 2.39 1.36
C ARG A 172 1.90 2.72 1.88
N VAL A 173 1.42 3.94 1.67
CA VAL A 173 0.04 4.34 2.06
C VAL A 173 -1.02 3.55 1.29
N ILE A 174 -0.75 3.17 0.04
CA ILE A 174 -1.64 2.33 -0.77
C ILE A 174 -1.63 0.87 -0.28
N GLU A 175 -0.48 0.34 0.15
CA GLU A 175 -0.36 -1.01 0.75
C GLU A 175 -1.08 -1.11 2.11
N LEU A 176 -1.16 -0.01 2.85
CA LEU A 176 -1.88 0.10 4.13
C LEU A 176 -3.35 0.54 4.00
N MET A 177 -3.92 0.51 2.78
CA MET A 177 -5.35 0.71 2.57
C MET A 177 -6.16 -0.42 3.25
N PRO A 178 -7.15 -0.10 4.09
CA PRO A 178 -8.05 -1.10 4.62
C PRO A 178 -9.05 -1.53 3.53
N PRO A 179 -9.80 -2.64 3.76
CA PRO A 179 -10.88 -3.05 2.88
C PRO A 179 -11.88 -1.94 2.56
N GLN A 180 -12.58 -2.10 1.44
CA GLN A 180 -13.53 -1.16 0.84
C GLN A 180 -12.92 0.19 0.42
N GLN A 181 -11.64 0.45 0.70
CA GLN A 181 -11.05 1.78 0.52
C GLN A 181 -9.95 1.84 -0.54
N GLU A 182 -10.17 2.67 -1.57
CA GLU A 182 -9.19 2.95 -2.62
C GLU A 182 -8.54 4.37 -2.56
N THR A 183 -8.96 5.22 -1.62
CA THR A 183 -8.54 6.63 -1.49
C THR A 183 -7.89 6.95 -0.15
N LEU A 184 -6.96 7.91 -0.14
CA LEU A 184 -6.30 8.41 1.07
C LEU A 184 -6.85 9.76 1.53
N SER A 185 -6.63 10.08 2.81
CA SER A 185 -6.80 11.42 3.38
C SER A 185 -5.43 12.07 3.49
N LEU A 186 -5.23 13.21 2.83
CA LEU A 186 -3.96 13.93 2.78
C LEU A 186 -3.97 15.03 3.86
N LEU A 187 -3.03 15.04 4.79
CA LEU A 187 -2.98 16.03 5.87
C LEU A 187 -1.73 16.90 5.73
N ILE A 188 -1.86 18.17 5.37
CA ILE A 188 -0.71 19.04 5.08
C ILE A 188 -0.56 20.11 6.16
N ASN A 189 0.57 20.09 6.86
CA ASN A 189 0.94 21.12 7.84
C ASN A 189 2.03 22.04 7.27
N PHE A 190 1.66 23.25 6.86
CA PHE A 190 2.61 24.23 6.34
C PHE A 190 3.36 25.04 7.43
N LYS A 191 3.24 24.66 8.70
CA LYS A 191 4.00 25.24 9.82
C LYS A 191 5.50 25.24 9.49
N THR A 192 6.11 26.42 9.56
CA THR A 192 7.55 26.62 9.34
C THR A 192 8.36 26.08 10.53
N SER A 193 9.64 25.81 10.29
CA SER A 193 10.60 25.44 11.33
C SER A 193 11.66 26.53 11.50
N LYS A 194 12.37 26.54 12.64
CA LYS A 194 13.46 27.51 12.89
C LYS A 194 14.56 27.46 11.83
N SER A 195 14.76 26.31 11.17
CA SER A 195 15.73 26.09 10.10
C SER A 195 15.18 26.28 8.69
N ARG A 196 13.85 26.38 8.49
CA ARG A 196 13.26 26.62 7.16
C ARG A 196 11.95 27.43 7.21
N SER A 197 12.05 28.66 6.72
CA SER A 197 10.93 29.60 6.55
C SER A 197 10.16 29.42 5.24
N ASN A 198 10.79 28.92 4.18
CA ASN A 198 10.12 28.60 2.91
C ASN A 198 9.77 27.11 2.82
N THR A 199 8.47 26.80 2.85
CA THR A 199 7.92 25.43 2.81
C THR A 199 7.44 25.00 1.43
N ALA A 200 7.57 25.83 0.40
CA ALA A 200 7.15 25.49 -0.96
C ALA A 200 8.26 24.72 -1.72
N PRO A 201 7.92 23.66 -2.48
CA PRO A 201 8.87 23.00 -3.37
C PRO A 201 9.28 23.90 -4.54
N GLY A 202 10.43 23.64 -5.14
CA GLY A 202 10.87 24.31 -6.36
C GLY A 202 9.93 24.03 -7.54
N ILE A 203 9.74 25.00 -8.43
CA ILE A 203 8.73 24.93 -9.52
C ILE A 203 8.92 23.69 -10.41
N GLY A 204 10.16 23.31 -10.73
CA GLY A 204 10.46 22.11 -11.53
C GLY A 204 9.99 20.83 -10.85
N GLN A 205 10.42 20.60 -9.61
CA GLN A 205 10.00 19.47 -8.79
C GLN A 205 8.49 19.44 -8.55
N GLY A 206 7.86 20.60 -8.34
CA GLY A 206 6.41 20.72 -8.22
C GLY A 206 5.65 20.28 -9.48
N ARG A 207 6.18 20.59 -10.68
CA ARG A 207 5.62 20.12 -11.95
C ARG A 207 5.82 18.62 -12.16
N GLU A 208 6.98 18.08 -11.82
CA GLU A 208 7.26 16.64 -11.88
C GLU A 208 6.32 15.84 -10.98
N VAL A 209 6.21 16.23 -9.70
CA VAL A 209 5.27 15.65 -8.73
C VAL A 209 3.83 15.74 -9.23
N LEU A 210 3.40 16.89 -9.76
CA LEU A 210 2.05 17.06 -10.27
C LEU A 210 1.77 16.12 -11.45
N ASN A 211 2.72 15.97 -12.38
CA ASN A 211 2.61 15.06 -13.51
C ASN A 211 2.49 13.59 -13.06
N ILE A 212 3.34 13.16 -12.12
CA ILE A 212 3.29 11.80 -11.56
C ILE A 212 1.92 11.53 -10.92
N LEU A 213 1.45 12.43 -10.05
CA LEU A 213 0.18 12.25 -9.33
C LEU A 213 -1.04 12.26 -10.27
N GLN A 214 -1.07 13.14 -11.27
CA GLN A 214 -2.20 13.24 -12.22
C GLN A 214 -2.24 12.11 -13.26
N THR A 215 -1.07 11.52 -13.59
CA THR A 215 -0.96 10.51 -14.65
C THR A 215 -1.00 9.09 -14.10
N HIS A 216 -0.27 8.81 -13.01
CA HIS A 216 0.00 7.45 -12.53
C HIS A 216 -0.73 7.09 -11.22
N TYR A 217 -1.30 8.08 -10.52
CA TYR A 217 -2.10 7.89 -9.30
C TYR A 217 -3.54 8.40 -9.42
N PRO A 218 -4.27 8.04 -10.50
CA PRO A 218 -5.64 8.47 -10.70
C PRO A 218 -6.54 8.06 -9.53
N GLU A 219 -7.53 8.89 -9.21
CA GLU A 219 -8.60 8.59 -8.26
C GLU A 219 -8.13 8.23 -6.84
N ARG A 220 -6.88 8.56 -6.44
CA ARG A 220 -6.37 8.26 -5.08
C ARG A 220 -6.70 9.32 -4.03
N LEU A 221 -6.91 10.58 -4.41
CA LEU A 221 -7.23 11.63 -3.44
C LEU A 221 -8.70 11.58 -3.01
N GLY A 222 -8.94 11.21 -1.76
CA GLY A 222 -10.27 11.21 -1.15
C GLY A 222 -10.60 12.51 -0.42
N ARG A 223 -9.62 13.05 0.32
CA ARG A 223 -9.73 14.33 1.05
C ARG A 223 -8.35 14.96 1.22
N ALA A 224 -8.29 16.28 1.36
CA ALA A 224 -7.09 17.01 1.75
C ALA A 224 -7.43 18.01 2.86
N LEU A 225 -6.79 17.84 4.02
CA LEU A 225 -6.93 18.63 5.23
C LEU A 225 -5.67 19.47 5.42
N ILE A 226 -5.80 20.79 5.34
CA ILE A 226 -4.65 21.69 5.19
C ILE A 226 -4.68 22.74 6.29
N ILE A 227 -3.60 22.82 7.08
CA ILE A 227 -3.45 23.75 8.20
C ILE A 227 -2.19 24.61 8.06
N ASN A 228 -2.17 25.73 8.81
CA ASN A 228 -1.04 26.67 8.90
C ASN A 228 -0.60 27.24 7.53
N VAL A 229 -1.55 27.38 6.61
CA VAL A 229 -1.32 27.84 5.23
C VAL A 229 -0.76 29.27 5.20
N PRO A 230 0.45 29.50 4.64
CA PRO A 230 1.01 30.84 4.51
C PRO A 230 0.11 31.73 3.65
N TRP A 231 0.02 33.02 3.99
CA TRP A 231 -0.83 33.98 3.27
C TRP A 231 -0.55 34.04 1.75
N VAL A 232 0.69 33.81 1.34
CA VAL A 232 1.09 33.74 -0.08
C VAL A 232 0.49 32.54 -0.81
N VAL A 233 0.31 31.40 -0.13
CA VAL A 233 -0.33 30.20 -0.69
C VAL A 233 -1.82 30.43 -0.91
N TRP A 234 -2.48 31.22 -0.06
CA TRP A 234 -3.86 31.68 -0.30
C TRP A 234 -4.00 32.54 -1.56
N GLY A 235 -3.01 33.40 -1.84
CA GLY A 235 -2.97 34.18 -3.08
C GLY A 235 -2.86 33.29 -4.33
N PHE A 236 -1.92 32.34 -4.31
CA PHE A 236 -1.75 31.36 -5.39
C PHE A 236 -3.00 30.49 -5.57
N PHE A 237 -3.56 29.96 -4.48
CA PHE A 237 -4.73 29.09 -4.54
C PHE A 237 -5.95 29.80 -5.13
N LYS A 238 -6.21 31.06 -4.73
CA LYS A 238 -7.29 31.89 -5.32
C LYS A 238 -7.13 32.08 -6.83
N LEU A 239 -5.90 32.22 -7.32
CA LEU A 239 -5.63 32.37 -8.76
C LEU A 239 -5.90 31.09 -9.56
N ILE A 240 -5.59 29.91 -9.01
CA ILE A 240 -5.79 28.62 -9.70
C ILE A 240 -7.18 28.00 -9.47
N THR A 241 -7.91 28.42 -8.43
CA THR A 241 -9.24 27.88 -8.07
C THR A 241 -10.25 27.81 -9.23
N PRO A 242 -10.35 28.79 -10.15
CA PRO A 242 -11.27 28.71 -11.30
C PRO A 242 -11.00 27.53 -12.23
N PHE A 243 -9.77 27.02 -12.26
CA PHE A 243 -9.33 25.91 -13.11
C PHE A 243 -9.31 24.56 -12.38
N ILE A 244 -9.61 24.54 -11.07
CA ILE A 244 -9.78 23.32 -10.27
C ILE A 244 -11.23 22.84 -10.43
N ASP A 245 -11.37 21.60 -10.89
CA ASP A 245 -12.66 20.90 -11.00
C ASP A 245 -13.46 20.91 -9.68
N PRO A 246 -14.78 21.11 -9.69
CA PRO A 246 -15.60 21.18 -8.47
C PRO A 246 -15.41 20.01 -7.50
N LEU A 247 -15.32 18.76 -8.00
CA LEU A 247 -15.12 17.57 -7.16
C LEU A 247 -13.74 17.56 -6.50
N THR A 248 -12.74 18.19 -7.12
CA THR A 248 -11.42 18.38 -6.49
C THR A 248 -11.46 19.49 -5.44
N ARG A 249 -12.22 20.57 -5.69
CA ARG A 249 -12.40 21.67 -4.74
C ARG A 249 -13.11 21.24 -3.46
N GLU A 250 -14.15 20.40 -3.56
CA GLU A 250 -14.91 19.88 -2.41
C GLU A 250 -14.06 19.03 -1.45
N LYS A 251 -13.02 18.36 -1.97
CA LYS A 251 -12.09 17.54 -1.19
C LYS A 251 -11.11 18.34 -0.33
N LEU A 252 -10.90 19.61 -0.65
CA LEU A 252 -9.95 20.50 0.04
C LEU A 252 -10.64 21.19 1.23
N LYS A 253 -10.04 21.10 2.41
CA LYS A 253 -10.48 21.71 3.68
C LYS A 253 -9.33 22.49 4.29
N PHE A 254 -9.57 23.77 4.61
CA PHE A 254 -8.51 24.72 4.96
C PHE A 254 -8.77 25.34 6.33
N ASN A 255 -7.90 25.09 7.30
CA ASN A 255 -7.98 25.62 8.67
C ASN A 255 -9.35 25.38 9.37
N GLU A 256 -10.07 24.33 8.99
CA GLU A 256 -11.28 23.84 9.66
C GLU A 256 -10.92 23.00 10.90
N ASP A 257 -11.93 22.64 11.71
CA ASP A 257 -11.76 21.61 12.75
C ASP A 257 -11.57 20.24 12.09
N MET A 258 -10.33 19.76 12.03
CA MET A 258 -9.99 18.50 11.36
C MET A 258 -10.58 17.28 12.07
N SER A 259 -11.01 17.41 13.34
CA SER A 259 -11.73 16.36 14.06
C SER A 259 -13.16 16.14 13.54
N GLN A 260 -13.66 17.02 12.67
CA GLN A 260 -14.87 16.75 11.88
C GLN A 260 -14.67 15.58 10.92
N TYR A 261 -13.44 15.37 10.43
CA TYR A 261 -13.12 14.44 9.36
C TYR A 261 -12.33 13.20 9.82
N VAL A 262 -11.49 13.35 10.84
CA VAL A 262 -10.69 12.26 11.44
C VAL A 262 -11.17 12.05 12.89
N PRO A 263 -11.31 10.80 13.39
CA PRO A 263 -11.55 10.55 14.81
C PRO A 263 -10.43 11.16 15.65
N LYS A 264 -10.73 11.78 16.79
CA LYS A 264 -9.70 12.49 17.58
C LYS A 264 -8.61 11.56 18.08
N GLU A 265 -8.98 10.35 18.45
CA GLU A 265 -8.11 9.27 18.88
C GLU A 265 -7.15 8.76 17.77
N GLN A 266 -7.40 9.11 16.51
CA GLN A 266 -6.51 8.82 15.37
C GLN A 266 -5.97 10.08 14.66
N LEU A 267 -6.31 11.27 15.16
CA LEU A 267 -5.85 12.55 14.63
C LEU A 267 -4.70 13.08 15.49
N TRP A 268 -3.55 13.31 14.86
CA TRP A 268 -2.37 13.82 15.55
C TRP A 268 -2.67 15.18 16.21
N THR A 269 -2.11 15.38 17.41
CA THR A 269 -2.24 16.63 18.18
C THR A 269 -1.76 17.88 17.44
N GLU A 270 -0.81 17.77 16.50
CA GLU A 270 -0.44 18.89 15.60
C GLU A 270 -1.60 19.38 14.71
N PHE A 271 -2.64 18.56 14.52
CA PHE A 271 -3.86 18.87 13.75
C PHE A 271 -5.11 19.01 14.65
N GLY A 272 -4.95 19.10 15.97
CA GLY A 272 -6.05 19.34 16.91
C GLY A 272 -6.83 18.09 17.36
N GLY A 273 -6.27 16.90 17.17
CA GLY A 273 -6.78 15.67 17.77
C GLY A 273 -6.13 15.32 19.11
N ASP A 274 -6.44 14.13 19.60
CA ASP A 274 -6.03 13.63 20.92
C ASP A 274 -4.85 12.65 20.82
N LEU A 275 -4.47 12.19 19.61
CA LEU A 275 -3.36 11.26 19.40
C LEU A 275 -2.00 11.94 19.67
N GLN A 276 -1.41 11.63 20.81
CA GLN A 276 -0.02 11.94 21.13
C GLN A 276 0.89 11.03 20.31
N PHE A 277 1.53 11.58 19.27
CA PHE A 277 2.50 10.87 18.44
C PHE A 277 3.82 11.64 18.41
N ASP A 278 4.91 10.90 18.61
CA ASP A 278 6.29 11.38 18.55
C ASP A 278 7.05 10.61 17.47
N TYR A 279 7.70 11.32 16.55
CA TYR A 279 8.37 10.68 15.43
C TYR A 279 9.81 10.34 15.79
N ASP A 280 10.04 9.05 16.01
CA ASP A 280 11.35 8.45 16.22
C ASP A 280 11.68 7.57 15.01
N HIS A 281 12.60 8.01 14.12
CA HIS A 281 12.87 7.30 12.87
C HIS A 281 13.31 5.85 13.08
N ALA A 282 14.12 5.60 14.13
CA ALA A 282 14.65 4.28 14.44
C ALA A 282 13.56 3.30 14.93
N VAL A 283 12.40 3.80 15.35
CA VAL A 283 11.22 3.00 15.76
C VAL A 283 10.17 2.96 14.64
N TYR A 284 9.79 4.13 14.12
CA TYR A 284 8.70 4.27 13.16
C TYR A 284 9.01 3.59 11.82
N TRP A 285 10.20 3.84 11.26
CA TRP A 285 10.55 3.37 9.92
C TRP A 285 10.55 1.84 9.81
N PRO A 286 11.27 1.06 10.65
CA PRO A 286 11.20 -0.39 10.59
C PRO A 286 9.80 -0.94 10.92
N ALA A 287 9.04 -0.31 11.82
CA ALA A 287 7.67 -0.73 12.12
C ALA A 287 6.73 -0.57 10.90
N MET A 288 6.80 0.57 10.20
CA MET A 288 6.03 0.81 8.98
C MET A 288 6.42 -0.15 7.86
N GLN A 289 7.73 -0.38 7.66
CA GLN A 289 8.20 -1.29 6.63
C GLN A 289 7.81 -2.75 6.91
N LYS A 290 7.87 -3.19 8.17
CA LYS A 290 7.36 -4.51 8.59
C LYS A 290 5.86 -4.66 8.27
N LEU A 291 5.05 -3.69 8.68
CA LEU A 291 3.60 -3.71 8.45
C LEU A 291 3.25 -3.76 6.94
N CYS A 292 3.96 -2.99 6.12
CA CYS A 292 3.77 -3.00 4.67
C CYS A 292 4.14 -4.36 4.05
N ALA A 293 5.27 -4.95 4.47
CA ALA A 293 5.70 -6.27 4.00
C ALA A 293 4.72 -7.39 4.40
N GLU A 294 4.20 -7.36 5.63
CA GLU A 294 3.15 -8.28 6.10
C GLU A 294 1.88 -8.16 5.25
N LYS A 295 1.40 -6.93 4.99
CA LYS A 295 0.23 -6.68 4.13
C LYS A 295 0.46 -7.11 2.67
N GLN A 296 1.65 -6.86 2.12
CA GLN A 296 1.99 -7.29 0.76
C GLN A 296 2.03 -8.83 0.66
N ALA A 297 2.61 -9.52 1.64
CA ALA A 297 2.67 -10.99 1.69
C ALA A 297 1.27 -11.62 1.85
N GLU A 298 0.43 -11.08 2.73
CA GLU A 298 -0.99 -11.47 2.84
C GLU A 298 -1.73 -11.33 1.49
N ARG A 299 -1.52 -10.18 0.82
CA ARG A 299 -2.15 -9.85 -0.46
C ARG A 299 -1.70 -10.79 -1.58
N GLN A 300 -0.41 -11.06 -1.68
CA GLN A 300 0.17 -12.02 -2.62
C GLN A 300 -0.40 -13.41 -2.40
N LYS A 301 -0.40 -13.91 -1.16
CA LYS A 301 -0.92 -15.25 -0.81
C LYS A 301 -2.39 -15.42 -1.21
N ARG A 302 -3.24 -14.40 -1.02
CA ARG A 302 -4.65 -14.46 -1.45
C ARG A 302 -4.77 -14.43 -2.99
N TRP A 303 -3.99 -13.62 -3.68
CA TRP A 303 -3.97 -13.60 -5.15
C TRP A 303 -3.55 -14.94 -5.76
N GLU A 304 -2.59 -15.62 -5.14
CA GLU A 304 -2.16 -16.96 -5.53
C GLU A 304 -3.25 -18.00 -5.31
N ALA A 305 -3.93 -17.97 -4.16
CA ALA A 305 -5.11 -18.81 -3.89
C ALA A 305 -6.29 -18.52 -4.85
N GLY A 306 -6.44 -17.27 -5.30
CA GLY A 306 -7.36 -16.84 -6.35
C GLY A 306 -6.91 -17.19 -7.78
N GLY A 307 -5.82 -17.95 -7.95
CA GLY A 307 -5.37 -18.44 -9.26
C GLY A 307 -4.53 -17.45 -10.08
N LYS A 308 -3.89 -16.47 -9.44
CA LYS A 308 -2.98 -15.49 -10.08
C LYS A 308 -3.62 -14.67 -11.22
N GLN A 309 -4.91 -14.35 -11.10
CA GLN A 309 -5.67 -13.70 -12.17
C GLN A 309 -5.55 -12.17 -12.19
N ILE A 310 -5.50 -11.60 -13.40
CA ILE A 310 -5.74 -10.16 -13.64
C ILE A 310 -7.22 -9.85 -13.37
N GLY A 311 -7.47 -8.72 -12.72
CA GLY A 311 -8.79 -8.20 -12.39
C GLY A 311 -9.30 -8.58 -11.00
N GLU A 312 -8.50 -9.25 -10.15
CA GLU A 312 -8.97 -9.68 -8.82
C GLU A 312 -9.47 -8.52 -7.93
N LEU A 313 -10.41 -8.81 -7.01
CA LEU A 313 -11.04 -7.83 -6.12
C LEU A 313 -10.09 -7.35 -5.02
N GLU A 314 -9.92 -6.04 -4.82
CA GLU A 314 -9.11 -5.54 -3.68
C GLU A 314 -9.68 -5.98 -2.32
N ASP A 315 -11.01 -6.16 -2.22
CA ASP A 315 -11.69 -6.67 -1.02
C ASP A 315 -11.42 -8.16 -0.76
N TYR A 316 -11.18 -8.98 -1.79
CA TYR A 316 -10.74 -10.38 -1.60
C TYR A 316 -9.27 -10.42 -1.18
N LEU A 317 -8.43 -9.63 -1.86
CA LEU A 317 -6.99 -9.57 -1.59
C LEU A 317 -6.65 -9.06 -0.18
N THR A 318 -7.48 -8.16 0.37
CA THR A 318 -7.40 -7.69 1.77
C THR A 318 -8.10 -8.61 2.77
N GLY A 319 -8.80 -9.66 2.32
CA GLY A 319 -9.45 -10.66 3.16
C GLY A 319 -10.81 -10.26 3.72
N HIS A 320 -11.46 -9.24 3.15
CA HIS A 320 -12.77 -8.76 3.58
C HIS A 320 -13.93 -9.59 3.02
N VAL A 321 -13.81 -10.07 1.79
CA VAL A 321 -14.72 -11.07 1.21
C VAL A 321 -14.03 -12.43 1.10
N ALA A 322 -14.77 -13.51 1.34
CA ALA A 322 -14.22 -14.87 1.36
C ALA A 322 -13.87 -15.42 -0.03
N GLN A 323 -14.41 -14.82 -1.10
CA GLN A 323 -14.28 -15.29 -2.48
C GLN A 323 -13.89 -14.14 -3.41
N GLY A 324 -12.94 -14.41 -4.32
CA GLY A 324 -12.55 -13.51 -5.40
C GLY A 324 -13.42 -13.66 -6.64
N ILE A 325 -12.95 -13.20 -7.80
CA ILE A 325 -13.70 -13.31 -9.07
C ILE A 325 -13.86 -14.77 -9.53
N ALA A 326 -12.91 -15.64 -9.19
CA ALA A 326 -12.97 -17.07 -9.46
C ALA A 326 -13.20 -17.85 -8.15
N PRO A 327 -13.89 -19.00 -8.17
CA PRO A 327 -13.78 -19.95 -7.07
C PRO A 327 -12.30 -20.35 -6.90
N PRO A 328 -11.79 -20.49 -5.66
CA PRO A 328 -10.39 -20.86 -5.44
C PRO A 328 -10.05 -22.15 -6.21
N SER A 329 -8.90 -22.14 -6.90
CA SER A 329 -8.40 -23.35 -7.54
C SER A 329 -8.22 -24.43 -6.48
N THR A 330 -8.77 -25.62 -6.70
CA THR A 330 -8.98 -26.63 -5.65
C THR A 330 -7.67 -27.14 -5.05
N TYR A 331 -7.24 -26.51 -3.97
CA TYR A 331 -6.41 -27.15 -2.96
C TYR A 331 -7.32 -27.61 -1.81
N GLN A 332 -7.52 -28.93 -1.72
CA GLN A 332 -8.08 -29.52 -0.52
C GLN A 332 -7.07 -29.35 0.62
N VAL A 333 -7.34 -28.42 1.54
CA VAL A 333 -6.79 -28.55 2.88
C VAL A 333 -7.47 -29.77 3.48
N ALA A 334 -6.72 -30.85 3.70
CA ALA A 334 -7.18 -31.97 4.50
C ALA A 334 -7.41 -31.44 5.93
N VAL A 335 -8.67 -31.17 6.27
CA VAL A 335 -9.06 -30.87 7.64
C VAL A 335 -9.08 -32.21 8.38
N GLU A 336 -7.99 -32.54 9.07
CA GLU A 336 -8.01 -33.60 10.06
C GLU A 336 -9.00 -33.20 11.17
N ALA A 337 -10.21 -33.73 11.08
CA ALA A 337 -11.21 -33.60 12.10
C ALA A 337 -10.77 -34.43 13.32
N ASN A 338 -10.05 -33.79 14.24
CA ASN A 338 -9.85 -34.29 15.60
C ASN A 338 -11.20 -34.27 16.35
N ALA A 339 -12.06 -35.23 16.02
CA ALA A 339 -13.22 -35.57 16.82
C ALA A 339 -12.73 -36.29 18.08
N ALA A 340 -12.84 -35.63 19.22
CA ALA A 340 -12.72 -36.32 20.50
C ALA A 340 -13.85 -37.36 20.60
N PRO A 341 -13.57 -38.62 20.96
CA PRO A 341 -14.61 -39.62 21.12
C PRO A 341 -15.41 -39.34 22.40
N GLU A 342 -16.74 -39.26 22.28
CA GLU A 342 -17.63 -39.43 23.43
C GLU A 342 -17.63 -40.90 23.90
N PRO A 343 -17.92 -41.17 25.18
CA PRO A 343 -17.66 -42.47 25.78
C PRO A 343 -18.79 -43.48 25.50
N GLU A 344 -18.43 -44.66 24.99
CA GLU A 344 -19.27 -45.85 25.07
C GLU A 344 -18.70 -46.86 26.08
N ASP A 345 -19.47 -47.14 27.13
CA ASP A 345 -19.23 -48.28 28.01
C ASP A 345 -19.47 -49.60 27.26
N LYS A 346 -18.44 -50.46 27.15
CA LYS A 346 -18.57 -51.88 27.52
C LYS A 346 -17.27 -52.67 27.62
N VAL A 347 -17.21 -53.41 28.72
CA VAL A 347 -16.28 -54.46 29.15
C VAL A 347 -15.91 -55.46 28.04
N GLY A 348 -14.61 -55.81 27.95
CA GLY A 348 -14.10 -56.96 27.21
C GLY A 348 -12.59 -57.16 27.42
N GLU A 349 -12.17 -58.28 28.01
CA GLU A 349 -10.76 -58.59 28.29
C GLU A 349 -9.98 -59.03 27.04
N THR A 350 -8.70 -58.64 26.92
CA THR A 350 -7.52 -59.56 26.94
C THR A 350 -6.23 -58.83 26.54
N ALA A 351 -5.08 -59.36 26.97
CA ALA A 351 -3.75 -58.76 26.78
C ALA A 351 -2.78 -59.70 26.03
N ALA A 352 -1.57 -59.19 25.74
CA ALA A 352 -0.50 -59.74 24.90
C ALA A 352 -0.69 -59.48 23.38
N GLN A 353 0.37 -59.32 22.56
CA GLN A 353 1.75 -59.81 22.72
C GLN A 353 2.80 -58.94 21.99
N LEU A 354 4.08 -59.07 22.37
CA LEU A 354 5.24 -58.37 21.77
C LEU A 354 5.81 -59.07 20.51
N GLY A 355 6.50 -58.32 19.64
CA GLY A 355 7.38 -58.84 18.58
C GLY A 355 7.72 -57.79 17.50
N ASN A 356 8.75 -56.92 17.61
CA ASN A 356 10.20 -57.16 17.55
C ASN A 356 10.75 -57.51 16.15
N MET A 357 11.37 -56.56 15.42
CA MET A 357 12.60 -56.76 14.61
C MET A 357 13.21 -55.46 14.01
N LYS A 358 14.48 -55.20 14.38
CA LYS A 358 15.70 -54.84 13.59
C LYS A 358 15.55 -54.02 12.29
N VAL A 359 16.21 -52.88 12.04
CA VAL A 359 17.62 -52.39 12.24
C VAL A 359 18.64 -52.95 11.22
N GLY A 360 19.27 -52.02 10.48
CA GLY A 360 20.36 -52.21 9.48
C GLY A 360 20.02 -51.50 8.16
N GLU A 361 20.88 -50.72 7.49
CA GLU A 361 22.29 -50.34 7.70
C GLU A 361 22.54 -48.88 7.27
N ALA A 362 23.71 -48.32 7.60
CA ALA A 362 24.15 -46.98 7.21
C ALA A 362 25.19 -47.03 6.07
N ILE A 363 25.19 -46.03 5.18
CA ILE A 363 26.30 -45.76 4.25
C ILE A 363 26.67 -44.27 4.29
N THR A 364 27.96 -44.00 4.09
CA THR A 364 28.73 -42.82 4.51
C THR A 364 28.78 -41.66 3.49
N THR A 365 29.04 -40.45 4.01
CA THR A 365 29.54 -39.29 3.25
C THR A 365 30.97 -39.49 2.74
N PRO A 366 31.39 -38.68 1.75
CA PRO A 366 32.55 -37.81 2.02
C PRO A 366 32.49 -36.39 1.38
N GLU A 367 33.27 -35.48 1.96
CA GLU A 367 33.71 -34.15 1.49
C GLU A 367 35.26 -34.16 1.46
N PRO A 368 35.99 -33.10 1.05
CA PRO A 368 35.77 -32.11 -0.01
C PRO A 368 37.00 -32.01 -0.97
N SER A 369 37.04 -31.06 -1.91
CA SER A 369 38.27 -30.70 -2.66
C SER A 369 38.37 -29.19 -2.95
N GLN A 370 39.61 -28.66 -3.00
CA GLN A 370 39.90 -27.21 -3.02
C GLN A 370 40.69 -26.73 -4.26
N SER A 371 40.51 -25.44 -4.60
CA SER A 371 41.49 -24.53 -5.26
C SER A 371 41.82 -24.71 -6.76
N PRO A 372 42.40 -23.69 -7.46
CA PRO A 372 42.86 -22.36 -7.00
C PRO A 372 42.41 -21.14 -7.86
N LEU A 373 42.98 -19.96 -7.54
CA LEU A 373 42.71 -18.59 -8.03
C LEU A 373 43.47 -18.19 -9.33
N GLU A 374 42.85 -17.30 -10.13
CA GLU A 374 43.44 -16.28 -11.04
C GLU A 374 42.30 -15.32 -11.51
N GLY A 375 42.48 -14.07 -12.00
CA GLY A 375 43.68 -13.22 -12.09
C GLY A 375 43.37 -11.80 -12.67
N ILE A 376 43.37 -10.77 -11.81
CA ILE A 376 43.56 -9.29 -12.01
C ILE A 376 43.47 -8.67 -13.43
N ALA A 377 42.67 -7.60 -13.60
CA ALA A 377 42.99 -6.47 -14.51
C ALA A 377 42.23 -5.16 -14.16
N GLU A 378 42.97 -4.08 -13.86
CA GLU A 378 42.44 -2.70 -13.73
C GLU A 378 42.58 -1.91 -15.05
N ALA A 379 41.66 -0.99 -15.33
CA ALA A 379 41.84 0.11 -16.29
C ALA A 379 40.97 1.31 -15.87
N LYS A 380 41.55 2.31 -15.20
CA LYS A 380 42.09 3.58 -15.76
C LYS A 380 41.06 4.57 -16.32
N GLU A 381 40.87 5.66 -15.58
CA GLU A 381 40.28 6.92 -16.04
C GLU A 381 41.20 7.63 -17.07
N PRO A 382 40.65 8.52 -17.90
CA PRO A 382 41.37 9.63 -18.52
C PRO A 382 41.01 10.99 -17.89
N GLU A 383 42.04 11.82 -17.67
CA GLU A 383 41.93 13.20 -17.20
C GLU A 383 41.33 14.18 -18.23
N GLU A 384 41.12 15.41 -17.75
CA GLU A 384 40.60 16.60 -18.40
C GLU A 384 41.15 16.90 -19.82
N THR A 385 40.33 17.60 -20.62
CA THR A 385 40.85 18.64 -21.53
C THR A 385 40.04 19.93 -21.39
N THR A 386 40.77 21.03 -21.14
CA THR A 386 40.28 22.39 -20.99
C THR A 386 39.71 22.96 -22.29
N LYS A 387 38.56 23.64 -22.22
CA LYS A 387 38.35 24.97 -22.82
C LYS A 387 37.12 25.69 -22.29
#